data_AF-A0A950XYP8-F1
#
_entry.id   AF-A0A950XYP8-F1
#
_cell.length_a   1.000
_cell.length_b   1.000
_cell.length_c   1.000
_cell.angle_alpha   90.00
_cell.angle_beta   90.00
_cell.angle_gamma   90.00
#
_symmetry.space_group_name_H-M   'P 1'
#
loop_
_entity.id
_entity.type
_entity.pdbx_description
1 polymer ?
#
loop_
_entity_poly.entity_id
_entity_poly.type
_entity_poly.pdbx_seq_one_letter_code
_entity_poly.pdbx_strand_id
1 'polypeptide(L)'
;MSTQTQTATTHGANAHAKHEHGGTALYTKILIALLILTAITVFAAGFDFGQGNVVIALVIATIKASLVGLFFMHLVWDKPVNAVIAMAGFLFLGIFIMFCLLDFNTRNNFIPQNMTPTLVPLAPGTAPAGNVIRTNPAAGQAEGGEKK
;
A
#
# COMPACT_ATOMS: atom_id res chain seq x y z
N MET A 1 -18.22 -8.07 -80.11
CA MET A 1 -17.42 -6.95 -80.64
C MET A 1 -17.21 -5.98 -79.49
N SER A 2 -15.96 -5.85 -79.07
CA SER A 2 -15.52 -5.25 -77.81
C SER A 2 -15.47 -3.73 -77.90
N THR A 3 -15.92 -3.02 -76.86
CA THR A 3 -15.29 -1.76 -76.46
C THR A 3 -15.61 -1.44 -75.00
N GLN A 4 -14.55 -1.36 -74.21
CA GLN A 4 -14.53 -0.89 -72.83
C GLN A 4 -14.91 0.59 -72.75
N THR A 5 -15.51 1.01 -71.64
CA THR A 5 -15.09 2.24 -70.97
C THR A 5 -15.12 1.97 -69.48
N GLN A 6 -14.00 1.44 -69.00
CA GLN A 6 -13.70 1.28 -67.59
C GLN A 6 -13.16 2.65 -67.14
N THR A 7 -14.01 3.47 -66.54
CA THR A 7 -13.57 4.69 -65.85
C THR A 7 -12.82 4.26 -64.59
N ALA A 8 -11.49 4.26 -64.71
CA ALA A 8 -10.59 4.11 -63.59
C ALA A 8 -10.78 5.30 -62.64
N THR A 9 -11.60 5.11 -61.60
CA THR A 9 -11.67 6.04 -60.50
C THR A 9 -10.41 5.86 -59.65
N THR A 10 -9.36 6.62 -59.99
CA THR A 10 -8.20 6.85 -59.13
C THR A 10 -8.69 7.43 -57.81
N HIS A 11 -8.92 6.58 -56.82
CA HIS A 11 -9.14 7.00 -55.45
C HIS A 11 -7.76 7.32 -54.89
N GLY A 12 -7.51 8.61 -54.73
CA GLY A 12 -6.27 9.15 -54.22
C GLY A 12 -5.79 8.41 -52.98
N ALA A 13 -4.49 8.19 -52.94
CA ALA A 13 -3.75 7.86 -51.75
C ALA A 13 -4.08 8.92 -50.69
N ASN A 14 -5.10 8.64 -49.88
CA ASN A 14 -5.39 9.41 -48.68
C ASN A 14 -4.20 9.18 -47.76
N ALA A 15 -3.33 10.20 -47.74
CA ALA A 15 -2.28 10.37 -46.78
C ALA A 15 -2.78 9.94 -45.40
N HIS A 16 -1.98 9.11 -44.73
CA HIS A 16 -2.18 8.69 -43.36
C HIS A 16 -2.50 9.91 -42.50
N ALA A 17 -3.79 10.15 -42.28
CA ALA A 17 -4.28 11.03 -41.26
C ALA A 17 -3.84 10.40 -39.94
N LYS A 18 -2.76 10.92 -39.38
CA LYS A 18 -2.35 10.67 -38.02
C LYS A 18 -3.50 11.18 -37.15
N HIS A 19 -4.44 10.29 -36.85
CA HIS A 19 -5.52 10.54 -35.91
C HIS A 19 -4.87 10.76 -34.54
N GLU A 20 -4.50 12.01 -34.26
CA GLU A 20 -4.09 12.44 -32.93
C GLU A 20 -5.33 12.41 -32.04
N HIS A 21 -5.55 11.25 -31.40
CA HIS A 21 -6.47 11.15 -30.27
C HIS A 21 -5.88 11.96 -29.11
N GLY A 22 -6.30 13.23 -29.00
CA GLY A 22 -5.79 14.24 -28.07
C GLY A 22 -5.93 13.94 -26.55
N GLY A 23 -6.32 12.73 -26.16
CA GLY A 23 -6.32 12.29 -24.77
C GLY A 23 -4.99 11.68 -24.31
N THR A 24 -4.29 10.97 -25.19
CA THR A 24 -3.13 10.13 -24.80
C THR A 24 -1.97 10.97 -24.25
N ALA A 25 -1.71 12.13 -24.83
CA ALA A 25 -0.60 13.00 -24.42
C ALA A 25 -0.77 13.51 -22.97
N LEU A 26 -2.00 13.73 -22.51
CA LEU A 26 -2.28 14.12 -21.13
C LEU A 26 -1.97 12.95 -20.19
N TYR A 27 -2.54 11.76 -20.45
CA TYR A 27 -2.26 10.56 -19.64
C TYR A 27 -0.77 10.22 -19.57
N THR A 28 -0.04 10.32 -20.68
CA THR A 28 1.41 10.11 -20.70
C THR A 28 2.16 11.12 -19.83
N LYS A 29 1.75 12.40 -19.81
CA LYS A 29 2.33 13.40 -18.91
C LYS A 29 2.09 13.09 -17.44
N ILE A 30 0.86 12.70 -17.05
CA ILE A 30 0.58 12.32 -15.66
C ILE A 30 1.34 11.04 -15.29
N LEU A 31 1.45 10.07 -16.21
CA LEU A 31 2.23 8.85 -15.99
C LEU A 31 3.69 9.18 -15.65
N ILE A 32 4.31 10.08 -16.42
CA ILE A 32 5.69 10.54 -16.15
C ILE A 32 5.76 11.25 -14.80
N ALA A 33 4.80 12.12 -14.49
CA ALA A 33 4.73 12.80 -13.18
C ALA A 33 4.64 11.80 -12.01
N LEU A 34 3.82 10.74 -12.13
CA LEU A 34 3.71 9.68 -11.14
C LEU A 34 4.99 8.86 -10.99
N LEU A 35 5.69 8.60 -12.10
CA LEU A 35 6.98 7.91 -12.08
C LEU A 35 8.01 8.75 -11.32
N ILE A 36 8.11 10.04 -11.62
CA ILE A 36 8.99 10.97 -10.92
C ILE A 36 8.64 11.02 -9.43
N LEU A 37 7.36 11.16 -9.08
CA LEU A 37 6.93 11.18 -7.68
C LEU A 37 7.26 9.86 -6.95
N THR A 38 7.17 8.73 -7.65
CA THR A 38 7.56 7.42 -7.13
C THR A 38 9.06 7.34 -6.87
N ALA A 39 9.88 7.78 -7.82
CA ALA A 39 11.32 7.86 -7.65
C ALA A 39 11.69 8.73 -6.44
N ILE A 40 11.04 9.89 -6.28
CA ILE A 40 11.23 10.78 -5.13
C ILE A 40 10.91 10.05 -3.82
N THR A 41 9.82 9.28 -3.73
CA THR A 41 9.53 8.46 -2.54
C THR A 41 10.56 7.39 -2.25
N VAL A 42 11.08 6.71 -3.27
CA VAL A 42 12.14 5.69 -3.07
C VAL A 42 13.42 6.36 -2.56
N PHE A 43 13.76 7.53 -3.10
CA PHE A 43 14.89 8.32 -2.59
C PHE A 43 14.65 8.82 -1.17
N ALA A 44 13.46 9.36 -0.88
CA ALA A 44 13.08 9.83 0.45
C ALA A 44 13.11 8.70 1.49
N ALA A 45 12.71 7.49 1.10
CA ALA A 45 12.82 6.31 1.96
C ALA A 45 14.27 5.91 2.29
N GLY A 46 15.24 6.33 1.49
CA GLY A 46 16.67 6.16 1.75
C GLY A 46 17.26 7.20 2.71
N PHE A 47 16.53 8.29 2.99
CA PHE A 47 16.93 9.28 3.99
C PHE A 47 16.25 8.96 5.33
N ASP A 48 17.06 8.85 6.39
CA ASP A 48 16.54 8.55 7.71
C ASP A 48 16.14 9.84 8.44
N PHE A 49 14.87 10.23 8.28
CA PHE A 49 14.25 11.34 9.01
C PHE A 49 13.75 10.92 10.41
N GLY A 50 14.16 9.75 10.90
CA GLY A 50 13.75 9.20 12.18
C GLY A 50 12.23 9.01 12.25
N GLN A 51 11.60 9.50 13.32
CA GLN A 51 10.15 9.34 13.56
C GLN A 51 9.28 10.06 12.51
N GLY A 52 9.81 11.06 11.80
CA GLY A 52 9.10 11.83 10.79
C GLY A 52 8.96 11.13 9.43
N ASN A 53 9.69 10.03 9.20
CA ASN A 53 9.75 9.37 7.90
C ASN A 53 8.38 8.86 7.43
N VAL A 54 7.59 8.32 8.37
CA VAL A 54 6.24 7.82 8.12
C VAL A 54 5.30 8.95 7.68
N VAL A 55 5.39 10.12 8.32
CA VAL A 55 4.54 11.27 7.99
C VAL A 55 4.87 11.78 6.59
N ILE A 56 6.16 11.93 6.27
CA ILE A 56 6.62 12.37 4.95
C ILE A 56 6.19 11.36 3.87
N ALA A 57 6.37 10.06 4.12
CA ALA A 57 5.95 9.01 3.21
C ALA A 57 4.43 9.04 2.96
N LEU A 58 3.61 9.24 4.01
CA LEU A 58 2.17 9.37 3.87
C LEU A 58 1.75 10.59 3.06
N VAL A 59 2.37 11.75 3.29
CA VAL A 59 2.07 12.98 2.53
C VAL A 59 2.34 12.76 1.04
N ILE A 60 3.51 12.22 0.68
CA ILE A 60 3.82 11.97 -0.73
C ILE A 60 2.89 10.91 -1.32
N ALA A 61 2.55 9.87 -0.54
CA ALA A 61 1.59 8.85 -0.95
C ALA A 61 0.19 9.46 -1.22
N THR A 62 -0.28 10.40 -0.39
CA THR A 62 -1.56 11.09 -0.61
C THR A 62 -1.53 11.90 -1.91
N ILE A 63 -0.47 12.67 -2.18
CA ILE A 63 -0.33 13.43 -3.42
C ILE A 63 -0.37 12.50 -4.63
N LYS A 64 0.36 11.38 -4.57
CA LYS A 64 0.35 10.35 -5.62
C LYS A 64 -1.07 9.80 -5.84
N ALA A 65 -1.76 9.44 -4.75
CA ALA A 65 -3.10 8.90 -4.80
C ALA A 65 -4.11 9.90 -5.39
N SER A 66 -4.00 11.19 -5.08
CA SER A 66 -4.85 12.23 -5.67
C SER A 66 -4.64 12.35 -7.18
N LEU A 67 -3.40 12.34 -7.68
CA LEU A 67 -3.13 12.37 -9.13
C LEU A 67 -3.71 11.13 -9.84
N VAL A 68 -3.59 9.95 -9.22
CA VAL A 68 -4.20 8.72 -9.77
C VAL A 68 -5.72 8.81 -9.78
N GLY A 69 -6.34 9.27 -8.68
CA GLY A 69 -7.78 9.42 -8.58
C GLY A 69 -8.34 10.41 -9.59
N LEU A 70 -7.77 11.61 -9.70
CA LEU A 70 -8.31 12.65 -10.58
C LEU A 70 -8.18 12.29 -12.07
N PHE A 71 -7.05 11.71 -12.49
CA PHE A 71 -6.75 11.50 -13.91
C PHE A 71 -6.96 10.05 -14.34
N PHE A 72 -6.39 9.05 -13.65
CA PHE A 72 -6.48 7.65 -14.07
C PHE A 72 -7.83 6.99 -13.76
N MET A 73 -8.50 7.40 -12.68
CA MET A 73 -9.89 6.99 -12.42
C MET A 73 -10.92 7.85 -13.17
N HIS A 74 -10.46 8.72 -14.07
CA HIS A 74 -11.31 9.55 -14.93
C HIS A 74 -12.27 10.49 -14.17
N LEU A 75 -12.00 10.77 -12.89
CA LEU A 75 -12.91 11.47 -11.98
C LEU A 75 -13.28 12.89 -12.45
N VAL A 76 -12.39 13.53 -13.20
CA VAL A 76 -12.60 14.86 -13.81
C VAL A 76 -13.51 14.82 -15.05
N TRP A 77 -13.55 13.70 -15.78
CA TRP A 77 -14.31 13.58 -17.03
C TRP A 77 -15.54 12.66 -16.93
N ASP A 78 -15.67 11.93 -15.82
CA ASP A 78 -16.77 11.00 -15.56
C ASP A 78 -17.89 11.66 -14.72
N LYS A 79 -18.98 10.92 -14.50
CA LYS A 79 -20.15 11.38 -13.75
C LYS A 79 -19.74 11.74 -12.30
N PRO A 80 -20.32 12.81 -11.72
CA PRO A 80 -19.97 13.27 -10.37
C PRO A 80 -20.23 12.21 -9.30
N VAL A 81 -21.07 11.20 -9.59
CA VAL A 81 -21.31 10.05 -8.71
C VAL A 81 -20.03 9.26 -8.42
N ASN A 82 -19.15 9.07 -9.40
CA ASN A 82 -17.87 8.38 -9.19
C ASN A 82 -16.95 9.19 -8.25
N ALA A 83 -16.98 10.52 -8.37
CA ALA A 83 -16.25 11.41 -7.47
C ALA A 83 -16.74 11.30 -6.01
N VAL A 84 -18.05 11.23 -5.80
CA VAL A 84 -18.63 11.06 -4.46
C VAL A 84 -18.26 9.71 -3.85
N ILE A 85 -18.32 8.63 -4.61
CA ILE A 85 -17.96 7.29 -4.14
C ILE A 85 -16.46 7.23 -3.79
N ALA A 86 -15.59 7.78 -4.63
CA ALA A 86 -14.15 7.86 -4.35
C ALA A 86 -13.85 8.68 -3.10
N MET A 87 -14.47 9.86 -2.97
CA MET A 87 -14.38 10.72 -1.78
C MET A 87 -14.85 10.01 -0.51
N ALA A 88 -15.96 9.28 -0.57
CA ALA A 88 -16.46 8.48 0.55
C ALA A 88 -15.47 7.38 0.95
N GLY A 89 -14.83 6.72 -0.02
CA GLY A 89 -13.77 5.75 0.22
C GLY A 89 -12.54 6.36 0.92
N PHE A 90 -12.08 7.53 0.47
CA PHE A 90 -10.97 8.24 1.12
C PHE A 90 -11.33 8.74 2.53
N LEU A 91 -12.56 9.21 2.74
CA LEU A 91 -13.05 9.60 4.05
C LEU A 91 -13.07 8.41 5.02
N PHE A 92 -13.61 7.26 4.59
CA PHE A 92 -13.60 6.04 5.39
C PHE A 92 -12.18 5.53 5.65
N LEU A 93 -11.29 5.59 4.66
CA LEU A 93 -9.88 5.25 4.82
C LEU A 93 -9.19 6.13 5.88
N GLY A 94 -9.45 7.44 5.85
CA GLY A 94 -8.92 8.37 6.86
C GLY A 94 -9.38 8.03 8.27
N ILE A 95 -10.67 7.73 8.44
CA ILE A 95 -11.23 7.29 9.73
C ILE A 95 -10.61 5.96 10.17
N PHE A 96 -10.43 5.00 9.25
CA PHE A 96 -9.81 3.71 9.54
C PHE A 96 -8.35 3.86 10.00
N ILE A 97 -7.55 4.67 9.29
CA ILE A 97 -6.17 4.96 9.68
C ILE A 97 -6.14 5.61 11.07
N MET A 98 -7.04 6.57 11.34
CA MET A 98 -7.11 7.23 12.64
C MET A 98 -7.40 6.23 13.78
N PHE A 99 -8.39 5.36 13.61
CA PHE A 99 -8.67 4.30 14.58
C PHE A 99 -7.50 3.32 14.74
N CYS A 100 -6.82 2.97 13.65
CA CYS A 100 -5.68 2.07 13.69
C CYS A 100 -4.51 2.67 14.48
N LEU A 101 -4.24 3.96 14.32
CA LEU A 101 -3.23 4.68 15.11
C LEU A 101 -3.61 4.80 16.59
N LEU A 102 -4.89 5.04 16.90
CA LEU A 102 -5.39 5.06 18.28
C LEU A 102 -5.27 3.69 18.95
N ASP A 103 -5.61 2.61 18.24
CA ASP A 103 -5.43 1.23 18.72
C ASP A 103 -3.94 0.95 18.99
N PHE A 104 -3.07 1.29 18.03
CA PHE A 104 -1.63 1.11 18.17
C PHE A 104 -1.06 1.85 19.39
N ASN A 105 -1.51 3.08 19.64
CA ASN A 105 -1.07 3.88 20.77
C ASN A 105 -1.55 3.32 22.11
N THR A 106 -2.72 2.69 22.13
CA THR A 106 -3.33 2.13 23.35
C THR A 106 -2.84 0.71 23.67
N ARG A 107 -2.22 0.01 22.72
CA ARG A 107 -1.64 -1.33 22.96
C ARG A 107 -0.43 -1.24 23.89
N ASN A 108 -0.70 -1.52 25.16
CA ASN A 108 0.34 -1.79 26.14
C ASN A 108 0.88 -3.21 25.90
N ASN A 109 2.18 -3.35 25.66
CA ASN A 109 2.84 -4.64 25.47
C ASN A 109 2.67 -5.52 26.71
N PHE A 110 1.61 -6.33 26.73
CA PHE A 110 1.33 -7.30 27.79
C PHE A 110 2.34 -8.45 27.66
N ILE A 111 3.47 -8.34 28.36
CA ILE A 111 4.37 -9.47 28.56
C ILE A 111 3.66 -10.42 29.55
N PRO A 112 3.27 -11.65 29.16
CA PRO A 112 2.70 -12.59 30.11
C PRO A 112 3.75 -12.89 31.18
N GLN A 113 3.36 -12.88 32.47
CA GLN A 113 4.29 -13.03 33.59
C GLN A 113 5.10 -14.33 33.53
N ASN A 114 4.63 -15.33 32.78
CA ASN A 114 5.31 -16.59 32.50
C ASN A 114 6.55 -16.48 31.60
N MET A 115 6.81 -15.32 30.97
CA MET A 115 8.03 -15.07 30.16
C MET A 115 8.99 -14.08 30.81
N THR A 116 8.68 -13.59 32.01
CA THR A 116 9.62 -12.79 32.81
C THR A 116 10.72 -13.73 33.30
N PRO A 117 11.99 -13.55 32.92
CA PRO A 117 13.07 -14.36 33.46
C PRO A 117 13.18 -14.07 34.96
N THR A 118 12.61 -14.93 35.79
CA THR A 118 12.82 -14.87 37.24
C THR A 118 14.28 -15.18 37.49
N LEU A 119 15.10 -14.14 37.65
CA LEU A 119 16.46 -14.26 38.14
C LEU A 119 16.37 -14.71 39.60
N VAL A 120 16.36 -16.03 39.83
CA VAL A 120 16.50 -16.57 41.19
C VAL A 120 17.85 -16.08 41.72
N PRO A 121 17.90 -15.32 42.82
CA PRO A 121 19.16 -14.90 43.40
C PRO A 121 19.99 -16.15 43.71
N LEU A 122 21.08 -16.32 42.97
CA LEU A 122 21.98 -17.42 43.19
C LEU A 122 22.71 -17.12 44.50
N ALA A 123 22.60 -18.00 45.48
CA ALA A 123 23.33 -17.88 46.74
C ALA A 123 24.82 -17.59 46.46
N PRO A 124 25.49 -16.77 47.28
CA PRO A 124 26.86 -16.37 47.01
C PRO A 124 27.76 -17.62 46.93
N GLY A 125 28.26 -17.94 45.74
CA GLY A 125 29.19 -19.05 45.52
C GLY A 125 28.80 -20.10 44.46
N THR A 126 27.59 -20.08 43.89
CA THR A 126 27.23 -21.02 42.82
C THR A 126 27.38 -20.34 41.45
N ALA A 127 27.95 -21.03 40.46
CA ALA A 127 28.14 -20.52 39.10
C ALA A 127 26.79 -20.36 38.36
N PRO A 128 26.64 -19.35 37.47
CA PRO A 128 25.38 -19.08 36.79
C PRO A 128 25.00 -20.25 35.89
N ALA A 129 24.02 -21.05 36.30
CA ALA A 129 23.34 -21.97 35.40
C ALA A 129 22.57 -21.12 34.39
N GLY A 130 23.02 -21.12 33.13
CA GLY A 130 22.42 -20.37 32.03
C GLY A 130 20.91 -20.64 31.89
N ASN A 131 20.20 -19.70 31.27
CA ASN A 131 18.73 -19.65 31.13
C ASN A 131 18.04 -21.01 31.17
N VAL A 132 17.67 -21.46 32.36
CA VAL A 132 16.81 -22.63 32.52
C VAL A 132 15.39 -22.13 32.29
N ILE A 133 14.89 -22.25 31.05
CA ILE A 133 13.46 -22.14 30.77
C ILE A 133 12.81 -23.33 31.48
N ARG A 134 12.43 -23.13 32.74
CA ARG A 134 11.57 -24.06 33.44
C ARG A 134 10.19 -23.89 32.81
N THR A 135 9.87 -24.75 31.87
CA THR A 135 8.48 -24.93 31.44
C THR A 135 7.65 -25.19 32.70
N ASN A 136 6.59 -24.40 32.87
CA ASN A 136 5.68 -24.53 33.99
C ASN A 136 5.16 -25.97 34.07
N PRO A 137 5.25 -26.68 35.21
CA PRO A 137 4.71 -28.04 35.34
C PRO A 137 3.19 -28.13 35.10
N ALA A 138 2.47 -27.01 35.01
CA ALA A 138 1.06 -26.99 34.62
C ALA A 138 0.80 -27.25 33.11
N ALA A 139 1.81 -27.20 32.25
CA ALA A 139 1.62 -27.47 30.81
C ALA A 139 1.60 -28.97 30.46
N GLY A 140 1.91 -29.86 31.43
CA GLY A 140 1.99 -31.31 31.21
C GLY A 140 0.85 -32.13 31.82
N GLN A 141 -0.21 -31.51 32.36
CA GLN A 141 -1.31 -32.25 33.01
C GLN A 141 -2.67 -32.15 32.28
N ALA A 142 -2.70 -31.65 31.04
CA ALA A 142 -3.93 -31.56 30.25
C ALA A 142 -4.06 -32.62 29.12
N GLU A 143 -3.19 -33.63 29.08
CA GLU A 143 -3.32 -34.78 28.16
C GLU A 143 -3.28 -36.09 28.94
N GLY A 144 -4.44 -36.64 29.26
CA GLY A 144 -4.52 -37.95 29.94
C GLY A 144 -5.86 -38.22 30.61
N GLY A 145 -6.97 -38.01 29.88
CA GLY A 145 -8.32 -38.17 30.39
C GLY A 145 -9.24 -38.93 29.44
N GLU A 146 -8.79 -40.06 28.90
CA GLU A 146 -9.67 -41.01 28.20
C GLU A 146 -9.37 -42.41 28.75
N LYS A 147 -10.32 -42.99 29.50
CA LYS A 147 -10.75 -44.41 29.54
C LYS A 147 -11.71 -44.62 30.71
N LYS A 148 -13.01 -44.63 30.44
CA LYS A 148 -14.00 -45.58 30.99
C LYS A 148 -15.31 -45.46 30.23
#